data_AF-A0A2V7GNF3-F1
#
_entry.id   AF-A0A2V7GNF3-F1
#
_cell.length_a   1.000
_cell.length_b   1.000
_cell.length_c   1.000
_cell.angle_alpha   90.00
_cell.angle_beta   90.00
_cell.angle_gamma   90.00
#
_symmetry.space_group_name_H-M   'P 1'
#
loop_
_entity.id
_entity.type
_entity.pdbx_description
1 polymer ?
#
loop_
_entity_poly.entity_id
_entity_poly.type
_entity_poly.pdbx_seq_one_letter_code
_entity_poly.pdbx_strand_id
1 'polypeptide(L)'
;MTKSLGPSLPPDLQAALSQSDLASRVDRALPLVTLDAGTRPHPMLCSYLEVLAADAATIRLAIGGTGGSAQNLEQREVATLIIV
;
A
#
# COMPACT_ATOMS: atom_id res chain seq x y z
N MET A 1 4.82 -21.23 -4.48
CA MET A 1 3.35 -21.42 -4.55
C MET A 1 2.69 -20.14 -4.07
N THR A 2 1.65 -19.67 -4.79
CA THR A 2 0.88 -18.48 -4.39
C THR A 2 -0.44 -18.93 -3.78
N LYS A 3 -0.81 -18.36 -2.62
CA LYS A 3 -2.08 -18.64 -1.94
C LYS A 3 -2.87 -17.33 -1.82
N SER A 4 -4.12 -17.33 -2.28
CA SER A 4 -5.05 -16.24 -1.97
C SER A 4 -5.51 -16.37 -0.53
N LEU A 5 -5.42 -15.27 0.23
CA LEU A 5 -5.94 -15.18 1.60
C LEU A 5 -7.35 -14.56 1.66
N GLY A 6 -7.94 -14.24 0.50
CA GLY A 6 -9.24 -13.58 0.40
C GLY A 6 -9.16 -12.05 0.41
N PRO A 7 -10.32 -11.37 0.51
CA PRO A 7 -10.41 -9.91 0.42
C PRO A 7 -10.14 -9.19 1.75
N SER A 8 -9.90 -9.92 2.84
CA SER A 8 -9.67 -9.35 4.17
C SER A 8 -8.22 -9.52 4.61
N LEU A 9 -7.67 -8.46 5.20
CA LEU A 9 -6.35 -8.48 5.83
C LEU A 9 -6.33 -9.53 6.96
N PRO A 10 -5.32 -10.41 6.98
CA PRO A 10 -5.05 -11.22 8.16
C PRO A 10 -4.85 -10.34 9.40
N PRO A 11 -5.28 -10.77 10.60
CA PRO A 11 -5.17 -9.96 11.81
C PRO A 11 -3.76 -9.41 12.09
N ASP A 12 -2.73 -10.23 11.87
CA ASP A 12 -1.33 -9.82 12.06
C ASP A 12 -0.91 -8.71 11.09
N LEU A 13 -1.45 -8.74 9.85
CA LEU A 13 -1.18 -7.72 8.85
C LEU A 13 -1.93 -6.42 9.15
N GLN A 14 -3.17 -6.53 9.60
CA GLN A 14 -3.95 -5.37 10.07
C GLN A 14 -3.24 -4.69 11.25
N ALA A 15 -2.76 -5.48 12.23
CA ALA A 15 -1.98 -4.97 13.35
C ALA A 15 -0.65 -4.33 12.90
N ALA A 16 0.02 -4.91 11.90
CA ALA A 16 1.25 -4.34 11.36
C ALA A 16 1.05 -3.00 10.65
N LEU A 17 -0.12 -2.78 10.04
CA LEU A 17 -0.48 -1.56 9.32
C LEU A 17 -1.37 -0.61 10.14
N SER A 18 -1.59 -0.88 11.42
CA SER A 18 -2.46 -0.05 12.28
C SER A 18 -1.83 1.28 12.70
N GLN A 19 -0.52 1.42 12.47
CA GLN A 19 0.32 2.51 12.99
C GLN A 19 0.37 2.60 14.53
N SER A 20 -0.07 1.56 15.27
CA SER A 20 0.02 1.55 16.75
C SER A 20 1.44 1.44 17.28
N ASP A 21 2.38 0.95 16.47
CA ASP A 21 3.81 0.84 16.78
C ASP A 21 4.64 1.22 15.55
N LEU A 22 4.68 2.53 15.24
CA LEU A 22 5.47 3.06 14.13
C LEU A 22 6.98 3.00 14.40
N ALA A 23 7.39 3.14 15.67
CA ALA A 23 8.80 3.21 16.06
C ALA A 23 9.58 1.95 15.65
N SER A 24 8.95 0.76 15.74
CA SER A 24 9.56 -0.50 15.32
C SER A 24 9.62 -0.72 13.80
N ARG A 25 9.13 0.24 13.00
CA ARG A 25 8.93 0.09 11.55
C ARG A 25 9.48 1.23 10.69
N VAL A 26 10.14 2.22 11.29
CA VAL A 26 10.64 3.43 10.59
C VAL A 26 11.71 3.09 9.54
N ASP A 27 12.43 1.98 9.71
CA ASP A 27 13.49 1.52 8.81
C ASP A 27 12.97 0.67 7.63
N ARG A 28 11.64 0.50 7.50
CA ARG A 28 11.03 -0.36 6.49
C ARG A 28 10.33 0.43 5.39
N ALA A 29 10.51 -0.03 4.16
CA ALA A 29 9.81 0.47 2.99
C ALA A 29 8.86 -0.59 2.42
N LEU A 30 7.71 -0.13 1.92
CA LEU A 30 6.67 -0.91 1.28
C LEU A 30 6.53 -0.44 -0.17
N PRO A 31 6.80 -1.29 -1.17
CA PRO A 31 6.53 -0.94 -2.56
C PRO A 31 5.03 -0.81 -2.81
N LEU A 32 4.60 0.35 -3.33
CA LEU A 32 3.28 0.56 -3.89
C LEU A 32 3.40 0.60 -5.41
N VAL A 33 2.71 -0.31 -6.09
CA VAL A 33 2.73 -0.44 -7.54
C VAL A 33 1.40 0.08 -8.09
N THR A 34 1.47 1.12 -8.90
CA THR A 34 0.35 1.64 -9.69
C THR A 34 0.50 1.22 -11.15
N LEU A 35 -0.48 1.52 -12.00
CA LEU A 35 -0.39 1.25 -13.44
C LEU A 35 -0.34 2.57 -14.21
N ASP A 36 0.65 2.73 -15.08
CA ASP A 36 0.72 3.90 -15.97
C ASP A 36 -0.33 3.83 -17.09
N ALA A 37 -0.41 4.86 -17.94
CA ALA A 37 -1.33 4.90 -19.08
C ALA A 37 -1.23 3.69 -20.03
N GLY A 38 -0.05 3.08 -20.15
CA GLY A 38 0.20 1.88 -20.94
C GLY A 38 0.00 0.57 -20.19
N THR A 39 -0.68 0.56 -19.03
CA THR A 39 -0.86 -0.62 -18.15
C THR A 39 0.44 -1.20 -17.61
N ARG A 40 1.54 -0.43 -17.62
CA ARG A 40 2.83 -0.90 -17.12
C ARG A 40 2.93 -0.62 -15.61
N PRO A 41 3.50 -1.55 -14.82
CA PRO A 41 3.77 -1.31 -13.41
C PRO A 41 4.63 -0.07 -13.18
N HIS A 42 4.17 0.82 -12.32
CA HIS A 42 4.88 2.02 -11.88
C HIS A 42 5.07 1.98 -10.35
N PRO A 43 6.23 1.48 -9.87
CA PRO A 43 6.50 1.36 -8.44
C PRO A 43 6.89 2.70 -7.82
N MET A 44 6.47 2.91 -6.58
CA MET A 44 7.05 3.89 -5.65
C MET A 44 7.30 3.23 -4.30
N LEU A 45 8.13 3.86 -3.47
CA LEU A 45 8.35 3.43 -2.09
C LEU A 45 7.45 4.25 -1.16
N CYS A 46 6.74 3.56 -0.28
CA CYS A 46 6.08 4.10 0.90
C CYS A 46 6.83 3.63 2.15
N SER A 47 6.67 4.32 3.27
CA SER A 47 6.98 3.79 4.60
C SER A 47 5.67 3.35 5.29
N TYR A 48 5.78 2.86 6.52
CA TYR A 48 4.60 2.57 7.35
C TYR A 48 3.84 3.84 7.79
N LEU A 49 4.40 5.04 7.58
CA LEU A 49 3.71 6.31 7.85
C LEU A 49 2.65 6.64 6.80
N GLU A 50 2.90 6.26 5.55
CA GLU A 50 1.99 6.51 4.42
C GLU A 50 0.84 5.51 4.32
N VAL A 51 0.86 4.41 5.09
CA VAL A 51 -0.09 3.31 4.99
C VAL A 51 -0.79 3.04 6.32
N LEU A 52 -2.12 3.03 6.30
CA LEU A 52 -2.95 2.71 7.48
C LEU A 52 -4.04 1.68 7.12
N ALA A 53 -4.08 0.55 7.82
CA ALA A 53 -5.24 -0.34 7.79
C ALA A 53 -6.36 0.24 8.67
N ALA A 54 -7.36 0.87 8.03
CA ALA A 54 -8.49 1.47 8.74
C ALA A 54 -9.44 0.39 9.29
N ASP A 55 -9.56 -0.73 8.58
CA ASP A 55 -10.28 -1.93 8.98
C ASP A 55 -9.74 -3.14 8.19
N ALA A 56 -10.40 -4.30 8.28
CA ALA A 56 -9.94 -5.53 7.65
C ALA A 56 -10.03 -5.52 6.11
N ALA A 57 -10.77 -4.59 5.50
CA ALA A 57 -10.94 -4.49 4.04
C ALA A 57 -10.43 -3.16 3.46
N THR A 58 -10.07 -2.19 4.31
CA THR A 58 -9.74 -0.83 3.90
C THR A 58 -8.32 -0.45 4.29
N ILE A 59 -7.49 -0.12 3.29
CA ILE A 59 -6.21 0.55 3.47
C ILE A 59 -6.34 2.01 3.03
N ARG A 60 -5.89 2.93 3.88
CA ARG A 60 -5.71 4.35 3.57
C ARG A 60 -4.26 4.60 3.20
N LEU A 61 -4.06 5.38 2.14
CA LEU A 61 -2.74 5.75 1.62
C LEU A 61 -2.60 7.27 1.62
N ALA A 62 -1.46 7.77 2.08
CA ALA A 62 -1.06 9.17 1.98
C ALA A 62 0.18 9.27 1.09
N ILE A 63 0.03 9.81 -0.12
CA ILE A 63 1.14 9.99 -1.08
C ILE A 63 1.18 11.42 -1.59
N GLY A 64 2.32 11.82 -2.17
CA GLY A 64 2.44 13.14 -2.82
C GLY A 64 1.50 13.26 -4.02
N GLY A 65 0.64 14.28 -4.01
CA GLY A 65 -0.45 14.42 -4.99
C GLY A 65 -0.04 14.82 -6.42
N THR A 66 1.22 15.20 -6.66
CA THR A 66 1.69 15.66 -7.98
C THR A 66 2.54 14.63 -8.73
N GLY A 67 2.77 13.44 -8.13
CA GLY A 67 3.61 12.41 -8.71
C GLY A 67 2.88 11.48 -9.68
N GLY A 68 3.65 10.72 -10.47
CA GLY A 68 3.10 9.74 -11.43
C GLY A 68 2.16 8.72 -10.78
N SER A 69 2.49 8.21 -9.58
CA SER A 69 1.62 7.27 -8.87
C SER A 69 0.28 7.88 -8.44
N ALA A 70 0.24 9.17 -8.09
CA ALA A 70 -1.01 9.86 -7.76
C ALA A 70 -1.90 10.00 -8.99
N GLN A 71 -1.33 10.46 -10.11
CA GLN A 71 -2.05 10.52 -11.39
C GLN A 71 -2.55 9.15 -11.85
N ASN A 72 -1.75 8.10 -11.68
CA ASN A 72 -2.15 6.74 -12.01
C ASN A 72 -3.34 6.26 -11.15
N LEU A 73 -3.34 6.59 -9.85
CA LEU A 73 -4.43 6.25 -8.94
C LEU A 73 -5.72 7.01 -9.28
N GLU A 74 -5.63 8.31 -9.59
CA GLU A 74 -6.79 9.10 -10.02
C GLU A 74 -7.44 8.54 -11.29
N GLN A 75 -6.63 8.03 -12.22
CA GLN A 75 -7.13 7.54 -13.51
C GLN A 75 -7.63 6.10 -13.47
N ARG A 76 -7.12 5.27 -12.56
CA ARG A 76 -7.33 3.81 -12.62
C ARG A 76 -7.87 3.19 -11.34
N GLU A 77 -7.81 3.90 -10.22
CA GLU A 77 -8.35 3.46 -8.92
C GLU A 77 -7.83 2.09 -8.44
N VAL A 78 -6.65 1.69 -8.91
CA VAL A 78 -6.05 0.38 -8.60
C VAL A 78 -4.58 0.53 -8.26
N ALA A 79 -4.17 -0.17 -7.21
CA ALA A 79 -2.77 -0.34 -6.84
C ALA A 79 -2.54 -1.69 -6.17
N THR A 80 -1.28 -2.09 -6.11
CA THR A 80 -0.82 -3.28 -5.37
C THR A 80 0.22 -2.84 -4.35
N LEU A 81 -0.02 -3.17 -3.08
CA LEU A 81 0.95 -2.97 -2.00
C LEU A 81 1.71 -4.28 -1.74
N ILE A 82 3.03 -4.22 -1.70
CA ILE A 82 3.90 -5.37 -1.44
C ILE A 82 4.46 -5.24 -0.02
N ILE A 83 4.36 -6.33 0.75
CA ILE A 83 4.82 -6.40 2.14
C ILE A 83 5.64 -7.69 2.28
N VAL A 84 6.81 -7.58 2.92
CA VAL A 84 7.81 -8.66 3.10
C VAL A 84 8.21 -8.80 4.56
#